data_AF-A0A9P6HBI2-F1
#
_entry.id   AF-A0A9P6HBI2-F1
#
_cell.length_a   1.000
_cell.length_b   1.000
_cell.length_c   1.000
_cell.angle_alpha   90.00
_cell.angle_beta   90.00
_cell.angle_gamma   90.00
#
_symmetry.space_group_name_H-M   'P 1'
#
loop_
_entity.id
_entity.type
_entity.pdbx_description
1 polymer ?
#
loop_
_entity_poly.entity_id
_entity_poly.type
_entity_poly.pdbx_seq_one_letter_code
_entity_poly.pdbx_strand_id
1 'polypeptide(L)'
;TANEKGIAFTQILIISVSLVVVAVPEGLPLAVTLALAFTTKRMTAEKLLVRILSSCETMANASVVCTDKTGTLAQNVMTVVAGSIG
;
A
#
# COMPACT_ATOMS: atom_id res chain seq x y z
N THR A 1 54.57 10.45 4.49
CA THR A 1 54.33 10.37 5.95
C THR A 1 53.28 9.31 6.21
N ALA A 2 53.50 8.33 7.11
CA ALA A 2 52.54 7.24 7.34
C ALA A 2 51.14 7.75 7.77
N ASN A 3 51.11 8.88 8.48
CA ASN A 3 49.87 9.59 8.84
C ASN A 3 49.06 10.06 7.64
N GLU A 4 49.67 10.61 6.58
CA GLU A 4 48.93 11.07 5.39
C GLU A 4 48.28 9.91 4.64
N LYS A 5 48.96 8.76 4.56
CA LYS A 5 48.39 7.55 3.96
C LYS A 5 47.23 6.99 4.79
N GLY A 6 47.33 7.06 6.12
CA GLY A 6 46.24 6.70 7.03
C GLY A 6 45.01 7.59 6.85
N ILE A 7 45.21 8.91 6.76
CA ILE A 7 44.13 9.90 6.55
C ILE A 7 43.48 9.72 5.17
N ALA A 8 44.27 9.50 4.12
CA ALA A 8 43.74 9.25 2.77
C ALA A 8 42.89 7.96 2.71
N PHE A 9 43.33 6.90 3.39
CA PHE A 9 42.59 5.65 3.46
C PHE A 9 41.25 5.81 4.17
N THR A 10 41.22 6.48 5.34
CA THR A 10 39.95 6.73 6.05
C THR A 10 39.01 7.61 5.24
N GLN A 11 39.53 8.59 4.50
CA GLN A 11 38.73 9.47 3.67
C GLN A 11 38.06 8.72 2.50
N ILE A 12 38.80 7.82 1.82
CA ILE A 12 38.23 6.94 0.79
C ILE A 12 37.15 6.03 1.39
N LEU A 13 37.39 5.49 2.58
CA LEU A 13 36.44 4.63 3.28
C LEU A 13 35.13 5.38 3.60
N ILE A 14 35.22 6.60 4.13
CA ILE A 14 34.05 7.44 4.43
C ILE A 14 33.25 7.75 3.17
N ILE A 15 33.92 8.11 2.06
CA ILE A 15 33.25 8.40 0.78
C ILE A 15 32.56 7.15 0.21
N SER A 16 33.23 5.99 0.31
CA SER A 16 32.65 4.74 -0.18
C SER A 16 31.39 4.32 0.60
N VAL A 17 31.39 4.49 1.92
CA VAL A 17 30.24 4.19 2.78
C VAL A 17 29.11 5.19 2.53
N SER A 18 29.40 6.48 2.40
CA SER A 18 28.37 7.49 2.16
C SER A 18 27.65 7.30 0.82
N LEU A 19 28.37 6.88 -0.23
CA LEU A 19 27.76 6.53 -1.52
C LEU A 19 26.78 5.35 -1.40
N VAL A 20 27.13 4.33 -0.61
CA VAL A 20 26.24 3.17 -0.39
C VAL A 20 24.96 3.58 0.35
N VAL A 21 25.07 4.41 1.39
CA VAL A 21 23.90 4.88 2.15
C VAL A 21 22.98 5.75 1.28
N VAL A 22 23.52 6.64 0.47
CA VAL A 22 22.72 7.48 -0.44
C VAL A 22 22.04 6.66 -1.54
N ALA A 23 22.68 5.58 -2.00
CA ALA A 23 22.13 4.72 -3.04
C ALA A 23 20.94 3.86 -2.58
N VAL A 24 20.81 3.58 -1.27
CA VAL A 24 19.70 2.81 -0.71
C VAL A 24 18.65 3.77 -0.13
N PRO A 25 17.49 3.95 -0.77
CA PRO A 25 16.47 4.87 -0.28
C PRO A 25 15.70 4.23 0.90
N GLU A 26 16.26 4.34 2.09
CA GLU A 26 15.65 3.82 3.34
C GLU A 26 14.26 4.44 3.64
N GLY A 27 14.00 5.63 3.10
CA GLY A 27 12.72 6.34 3.26
C GLY A 27 11.60 5.89 2.31
N LEU A 28 11.91 5.15 1.24
CA LEU A 28 10.90 4.70 0.26
C LEU A 28 9.80 3.82 0.88
N PRO A 29 10.11 2.76 1.67
CA PRO A 29 9.06 1.95 2.31
C PRO A 29 8.21 2.76 3.31
N LEU A 30 8.80 3.77 3.96
CA LEU A 30 8.07 4.67 4.85
C LEU A 30 7.09 5.57 4.09
N ALA A 31 7.50 6.10 2.94
CA ALA A 31 6.62 6.92 2.10
C ALA A 31 5.38 6.13 1.63
N VAL A 32 5.56 4.88 1.20
CA VAL A 32 4.46 4.02 0.74
C VAL A 32 3.48 3.71 1.88
N THR A 33 4.00 3.34 3.06
CA THR A 33 3.15 3.02 4.22
C THR A 33 2.35 4.23 4.72
N LEU A 34 2.95 5.43 4.71
CA LEU A 34 2.24 6.67 5.05
C LEU A 34 1.12 6.99 4.05
N ALA A 35 1.37 6.82 2.74
CA ALA A 35 0.36 7.01 1.72
C ALA A 35 -0.82 6.03 1.90
N LEU A 36 -0.54 4.75 2.17
CA LEU A 36 -1.56 3.74 2.45
C LEU A 36 -2.33 4.01 3.75
N ALA A 37 -1.67 4.50 4.80
CA ALA A 37 -2.31 4.86 6.06
C ALA A 37 -3.27 6.05 5.88
N PHE A 38 -2.84 7.09 5.14
CA PHE A 38 -3.68 8.25 4.88
C PHE A 38 -4.91 7.89 4.03
N THR A 39 -4.74 7.10 2.98
CA THR A 39 -5.84 6.63 2.13
C THR A 39 -6.83 5.77 2.93
N THR A 40 -6.33 4.86 3.78
CA THR A 40 -7.17 4.03 4.66
C THR A 40 -7.98 4.87 5.65
N LYS A 41 -7.38 5.94 6.21
CA LYS A 41 -8.09 6.89 7.06
C LYS A 41 -9.22 7.60 6.32
N ARG A 42 -8.99 7.99 5.06
CA ARG A 42 -10.03 8.59 4.21
C ARG A 42 -11.15 7.60 3.87
N MET A 43 -10.81 6.38 3.47
CA MET A 43 -11.78 5.31 3.16
C MET A 43 -12.68 5.00 4.36
N THR A 44 -12.13 5.01 5.57
CA THR A 44 -12.91 4.80 6.80
C THR A 44 -13.98 5.88 7.00
N ALA A 45 -13.69 7.14 6.65
CA ALA A 45 -14.68 8.22 6.69
C ALA A 45 -15.84 8.01 5.69
N GLU A 46 -15.58 7.27 4.60
CA GLU A 46 -16.57 6.89 3.58
C GLU A 46 -17.28 5.56 3.89
N LYS A 47 -17.16 5.05 5.12
CA LYS A 47 -17.71 3.75 5.58
C LYS A 47 -17.07 2.52 4.93
N LEU A 48 -15.85 2.65 4.40
CA LEU A 48 -15.04 1.53 3.88
C LEU A 48 -13.96 1.17 4.90
N LEU A 49 -14.15 0.08 5.62
CA LEU A 49 -13.21 -0.39 6.65
C LEU A 49 -12.12 -1.29 6.03
N VAL A 50 -10.91 -0.77 5.89
CA VAL A 50 -9.74 -1.55 5.44
C VAL A 50 -9.03 -2.16 6.65
N ARG A 51 -9.01 -3.49 6.76
CA ARG A 51 -8.34 -4.21 7.86
C ARG A 51 -6.85 -4.44 7.64
N ILE A 52 -6.43 -4.51 6.38
CA ILE A 52 -5.06 -4.84 5.97
C ILE A 52 -4.63 -3.79 4.94
N LEU A 53 -3.55 -3.05 5.21
CA LEU A 53 -3.10 -1.94 4.35
C LEU A 53 -2.74 -2.38 2.93
N SER A 54 -2.18 -3.59 2.76
CA SER A 54 -1.85 -4.14 1.43
C SER A 54 -3.07 -4.48 0.58
N SER A 55 -4.28 -4.57 1.17
CA SER A 55 -5.51 -4.77 0.41
C SER A 55 -5.84 -3.56 -0.47
N CYS A 56 -5.48 -2.34 -0.04
CA CYS A 56 -5.65 -1.14 -0.86
C CYS A 56 -4.85 -1.23 -2.17
N GLU A 57 -3.60 -1.67 -2.08
CA GLU A 57 -2.73 -1.86 -3.24
C GLU A 57 -3.21 -3.00 -4.14
N THR A 58 -3.63 -4.11 -3.53
CA THR A 58 -4.19 -5.26 -4.27
C THR A 58 -5.43 -4.86 -5.06
N MET A 59 -6.34 -4.10 -4.43
CA MET A 59 -7.56 -3.63 -5.09
C MET A 59 -7.27 -2.64 -6.22
N ALA A 60 -6.21 -1.84 -6.11
CA ALA A 60 -5.81 -0.92 -7.18
C ALA A 60 -5.41 -1.64 -8.48
N ASN A 61 -4.93 -2.90 -8.37
CA ASN A 61 -4.54 -3.72 -9.52
C ASN A 61 -5.56 -4.83 -9.85
N ALA A 62 -6.75 -4.81 -9.25
CA ALA A 62 -7.76 -5.84 -9.49
C ALA A 62 -8.36 -5.69 -10.91
N SER A 63 -8.27 -6.76 -11.71
CA SER A 63 -8.86 -6.83 -13.06
C SER A 63 -10.20 -7.56 -13.12
N VAL A 64 -10.49 -8.40 -12.13
CA VAL A 64 -11.73 -9.19 -12.02
C VAL A 64 -12.26 -9.09 -10.60
N VAL A 65 -13.55 -8.80 -10.45
CA VAL A 65 -14.24 -8.77 -9.16
C VAL A 65 -15.24 -9.92 -9.12
N CYS A 66 -14.91 -10.98 -8.39
CA CYS A 66 -15.83 -12.08 -8.12
C CYS A 66 -16.82 -11.65 -7.03
N THR A 67 -18.03 -11.27 -7.41
CA THR A 67 -19.08 -10.87 -6.46
C THR A 67 -20.00 -12.05 -6.15
N ASP A 68 -20.44 -12.13 -4.90
CA ASP A 68 -21.54 -13.01 -4.53
C ASP A 68 -22.88 -12.36 -4.89
N LYS A 69 -23.93 -13.16 -5.11
CA LYS A 69 -25.25 -12.64 -5.49
C LYS A 69 -26.04 -12.19 -4.26
N THR A 70 -26.26 -13.09 -3.31
CA THR A 70 -27.23 -12.87 -2.23
C THR A 70 -26.58 -12.06 -1.11
N GLY A 71 -27.19 -10.94 -0.71
CA GLY A 71 -26.64 -10.06 0.33
C GLY A 71 -25.50 -9.15 -0.14
N THR A 72 -25.05 -9.28 -1.40
CA THR A 72 -24.07 -8.38 -2.02
C THR A 72 -24.68 -7.63 -3.21
N LEU A 73 -25.03 -8.34 -4.31
CA LEU A 73 -25.74 -7.72 -5.45
C LEU A 73 -27.23 -7.58 -5.19
N ALA A 74 -27.83 -8.57 -4.52
CA ALA A 74 -29.22 -8.57 -4.11
C ALA A 74 -29.33 -8.23 -2.62
N GLN A 75 -30.40 -7.54 -2.22
CA GLN A 75 -30.65 -7.12 -0.83
C GLN A 75 -30.95 -8.29 0.14
N ASN A 76 -30.87 -9.54 -0.32
CA ASN A 76 -31.30 -10.73 0.44
C ASN A 76 -32.74 -10.62 0.96
N VAL A 77 -33.59 -9.90 0.24
CA VAL A 77 -35.02 -9.76 0.50
C VAL A 77 -35.76 -10.20 -0.75
N MET A 78 -36.59 -11.23 -0.61
CA MET A 78 -37.38 -11.77 -1.71
C MET A 78 -38.63 -10.92 -1.90
N THR A 79 -38.73 -10.28 -3.06
CA THR A 79 -39.89 -9.47 -3.45
C THR A 79 -40.60 -10.12 -4.63
N VAL A 80 -41.94 -10.05 -4.63
CA VAL A 80 -42.73 -10.44 -5.79
C VAL A 80 -42.65 -9.30 -6.80
N VAL A 81 -41.97 -9.52 -7.92
CA VAL A 81 -41.77 -8.49 -8.95
C VAL A 81 -42.90 -8.48 -9.97
N ALA A 82 -43.50 -9.65 -10.23
CA ALA A 82 -44.62 -9.80 -11.13
C ALA A 82 -45.53 -10.95 -10.67
N GLY A 83 -46.84 -10.76 -10.83
CA GLY A 83 -47.85 -11.78 -10.65
C GLY A 83 -49.04 -11.45 -11.55
N SER A 84 -49.56 -12.44 -12.27
CA SER A 84 -50.81 -12.31 -13.00
C SER A 84 -51.92 -12.98 -12.20
N ILE A 85 -53.05 -12.30 -12.03
CA ILE A 85 -54.26 -12.88 -11.48
C ILE A 85 -55.26 -13.00 -12.63
N GLY A 86 -55.65 -14.24 -12.93
CA GLY A 86 -56.64 -14.65 -13.91
C GLY A 86 -57.16 -16.03 -13.52
#